data_AF-A0A0K2RTV9-F1
#
_entry.id   AF-A0A0K2RTV9-F1
#
_cell.length_a   1.000
_cell.length_b   1.000
_cell.length_c   1.000
_cell.angle_alpha   90.00
_cell.angle_beta   90.00
_cell.angle_gamma   90.00
#
_symmetry.space_group_name_H-M   'P 1'
#
loop_
_entity.id
_entity.type
_entity.pdbx_description
1 polymer ?
#
loop_
_entity_poly.entity_id
_entity_poly.type
_entity_poly.pdbx_seq_one_letter_code
_entity_poly.pdbx_strand_id
1 'polypeptide(L)'
;MSAGSGDGGTTHVVGWLAGAASIDRGMRTPGESWWAAELPTDEQAKGLVTLPISPDVVLAHEALATPGLISRLGDGFGWDPKDLAYARLAQREHTSRVLSVLDPTKETLLVSGHYHFRHSERAALERLSDGEVVSLPVRQEILDRERTPGSLAVLDLTGETPRLEDVPA
;
A
#
# COMPACT_ATOMS: atom_id res chain seq x y z
N MET A 1 3.48 -40.66 -27.64
CA MET A 1 4.35 -39.56 -27.18
C MET A 1 3.41 -38.52 -26.60
N SER A 2 3.40 -38.41 -25.27
CA SER A 2 2.47 -37.54 -24.55
C SER A 2 2.89 -36.09 -24.74
N ALA A 3 1.97 -35.25 -25.19
CA ALA A 3 2.13 -33.81 -25.09
C ALA A 3 2.17 -33.47 -23.60
N GLY A 4 3.25 -32.85 -23.14
CA GLY A 4 3.32 -32.27 -21.81
C GLY A 4 2.36 -31.10 -21.76
N SER A 5 1.32 -31.22 -20.95
CA SER A 5 0.47 -30.11 -20.54
C SER A 5 1.38 -29.07 -19.88
N GLY A 6 1.54 -27.91 -20.51
CA GLY A 6 2.11 -26.76 -19.83
C GLY A 6 1.25 -26.47 -18.61
N ASP A 7 1.87 -26.43 -17.44
CA ASP A 7 1.32 -25.82 -16.24
C ASP A 7 0.86 -24.40 -16.61
N GLY A 8 -0.45 -24.22 -16.80
CA GLY A 8 -1.08 -22.95 -17.10
C GLY A 8 -1.21 -22.10 -15.85
N GLY A 9 -0.10 -21.82 -15.16
CA GLY A 9 -0.08 -21.02 -13.95
C GLY A 9 -0.56 -19.59 -14.20
N THR A 10 -1.40 -19.07 -13.30
CA THR A 10 -1.82 -17.66 -13.31
C THR A 10 -0.60 -16.76 -13.13
N THR A 11 -0.42 -15.79 -14.03
CA THR A 11 0.62 -14.76 -13.90
C THR A 11 0.04 -13.55 -13.18
N HIS A 12 0.59 -13.21 -12.00
CA HIS A 12 0.22 -12.01 -11.25
C HIS A 12 1.13 -10.83 -11.59
N VAL A 13 0.55 -9.64 -11.64
CA VAL A 13 1.27 -8.38 -11.79
C VAL A 13 1.50 -7.76 -10.42
N VAL A 14 2.76 -7.54 -10.07
CA VAL A 14 3.14 -6.87 -8.82
C VAL A 14 3.66 -5.48 -9.13
N GLY A 15 2.97 -4.46 -8.62
CA GLY A 15 3.43 -3.08 -8.61
C GLY A 15 4.11 -2.72 -7.29
N TRP A 16 4.90 -1.65 -7.28
CA TRP A 16 5.45 -1.11 -6.03
C TRP A 16 5.52 0.42 -6.05
N LEU A 17 5.40 1.02 -4.87
CA LEU A 17 5.54 2.46 -4.70
C LEU A 17 6.24 2.80 -3.38
N ALA A 18 7.29 3.60 -3.47
CA ALA A 18 7.99 4.11 -2.29
C ALA A 18 7.14 5.14 -1.52
N GLY A 19 7.62 5.54 -0.35
CA GLY A 19 7.01 6.58 0.48
C GLY A 19 6.94 6.17 1.93
N ALA A 20 7.26 7.07 2.84
CA ALA A 20 7.34 6.79 4.28
C ALA A 20 7.23 8.09 5.09
N ALA A 21 6.20 8.90 4.85
CA ALA A 21 6.12 10.22 5.49
C ALA A 21 5.94 10.09 7.00
N SER A 22 6.98 10.45 7.75
CA SER A 22 7.00 10.30 9.21
C SER A 22 5.99 11.26 9.86
N ILE A 23 5.00 10.69 10.55
CA ILE A 23 4.01 11.44 11.35
C ILE A 23 4.65 12.14 12.56
N ASP A 24 5.86 11.75 12.93
CA ASP A 24 6.64 12.28 14.04
C ASP A 24 7.90 13.05 13.58
N ARG A 25 7.91 13.54 12.33
CA ARG A 25 9.05 14.22 11.70
C ARG A 25 9.69 15.30 12.57
N GLY A 26 8.92 16.11 13.28
CA GLY A 26 9.42 17.18 14.14
C GLY A 26 10.24 16.70 15.34
N MET A 27 10.15 15.42 15.68
CA MET A 27 10.96 14.76 16.71
C MET A 27 12.20 14.05 16.15
N ARG A 28 12.41 14.08 14.83
CA ARG A 28 13.50 13.39 14.14
C ARG A 28 14.65 14.34 13.82
N THR A 29 15.84 13.77 13.58
CA THR A 29 17.04 14.49 13.17
C THR A 29 17.27 14.30 11.66
N PRO A 30 17.29 15.37 10.87
CA PRO A 30 17.55 15.29 9.43
C PRO A 30 18.90 14.61 9.12
N GLY A 31 18.87 13.64 8.22
CA GLY A 31 20.04 12.86 7.81
C GLY A 31 20.39 11.68 8.72
N GLU A 32 19.71 11.53 9.87
CA GLU A 32 19.96 10.45 10.84
C GLU A 32 18.71 9.59 11.09
N SER A 33 17.60 10.22 11.44
CA SER A 33 16.33 9.55 11.76
C SER A 33 15.16 10.07 10.92
N TRP A 34 15.43 10.98 9.98
CA TRP A 34 14.52 11.48 8.95
C TRP A 34 15.29 11.86 7.68
N TRP A 35 14.68 11.64 6.52
CA TRP A 35 15.24 12.00 5.21
C TRP A 35 14.20 12.73 4.35
N ALA A 36 14.65 13.72 3.57
CA ALA A 36 13.75 14.47 2.68
C ALA A 36 13.09 13.62 1.58
N ALA A 37 13.63 12.42 1.31
CA ALA A 37 13.15 11.49 0.29
C ALA A 37 11.96 10.60 0.75
N GLU A 38 11.31 10.93 1.86
CA GLU A 38 10.13 10.20 2.36
C GLU A 38 8.90 10.33 1.46
N LEU A 39 8.76 11.41 0.69
CA LEU A 39 7.69 11.55 -0.28
C LEU A 39 8.09 10.88 -1.60
N PRO A 40 7.24 10.01 -2.18
CA PRO A 40 7.56 9.43 -3.48
C PRO A 40 7.61 10.52 -4.56
N THR A 41 8.68 10.56 -5.33
CA THR A 41 8.76 11.44 -6.51
C THR A 41 7.91 10.88 -7.66
N ASP A 42 7.55 11.72 -8.63
CA ASP A 42 6.87 11.25 -9.85
C ASP A 42 7.71 10.20 -10.60
N GLU A 43 9.03 10.32 -10.56
CA GLU A 43 9.95 9.35 -11.14
C GLU A 43 9.87 7.99 -10.43
N GLN A 44 9.79 7.98 -9.09
CA GLN A 44 9.59 6.74 -8.32
C GLN A 44 8.21 6.13 -8.56
N ALA A 45 7.19 6.95 -8.83
CA ALA A 45 5.86 6.47 -9.18
C ALA A 45 5.76 5.94 -10.62
N LYS A 46 6.65 6.38 -11.52
CA LYS A 46 6.63 6.04 -12.94
C LYS A 46 6.49 4.53 -13.17
N GLY A 47 7.28 3.73 -12.46
CA GLY A 47 7.26 2.27 -12.60
C GLY A 47 5.87 1.65 -12.37
N LEU A 48 5.13 2.17 -11.38
CA LEU A 48 3.75 1.76 -11.12
C LEU A 48 2.78 2.33 -12.16
N VAL A 49 2.83 3.65 -12.39
CA VAL A 49 1.84 4.35 -13.23
C VAL A 49 1.94 4.03 -14.71
N THR A 50 3.06 3.47 -15.17
CA THR A 50 3.24 3.03 -16.56
C THR A 50 3.09 1.52 -16.73
N LEU A 51 2.59 0.79 -15.73
CA LEU A 51 2.31 -0.63 -15.91
C LEU A 51 1.31 -0.84 -17.06
N PRO A 52 1.53 -1.83 -17.96
CA PRO A 52 0.64 -2.09 -19.07
C PRO A 52 -0.68 -2.73 -18.64
N ILE A 53 -0.71 -3.33 -17.44
CA ILE A 53 -1.85 -4.04 -16.86
C ILE A 53 -1.93 -3.63 -15.39
N SER A 54 -3.16 -3.48 -14.89
CA SER A 54 -3.41 -3.17 -13.48
C SER A 54 -2.83 -4.24 -12.54
N PRO A 55 -2.08 -3.86 -11.49
CA PRO A 55 -1.48 -4.81 -10.57
C PRO A 55 -2.54 -5.61 -9.80
N ASP A 56 -2.24 -6.88 -9.50
CA ASP A 56 -2.99 -7.71 -8.56
C ASP A 56 -2.52 -7.44 -7.12
N VAL A 57 -1.23 -7.09 -6.97
CA VAL A 57 -0.60 -6.74 -5.71
C VAL A 57 0.17 -5.44 -5.84
N VAL A 58 0.05 -4.56 -4.86
CA VAL A 58 0.91 -3.38 -4.69
C VAL A 58 1.69 -3.50 -3.40
N LEU A 59 3.02 -3.48 -3.52
CA LEU A 59 3.93 -3.43 -2.38
C LEU A 59 4.35 -1.99 -2.12
N ALA A 60 4.11 -1.52 -0.91
CA ALA A 60 4.44 -0.16 -0.51
C ALA A 60 5.03 -0.14 0.90
N HIS A 61 5.64 0.99 1.26
CA HIS A 61 5.94 1.23 2.67
C HIS A 61 4.79 2.04 3.30
N GLU A 62 4.39 3.14 2.67
CA GLU A 62 3.15 3.89 2.97
C GLU A 62 1.89 3.07 2.68
N ALA A 63 0.82 3.32 3.44
CA ALA A 63 -0.47 2.66 3.28
C ALA A 63 -1.50 3.56 2.56
N LEU A 64 -2.55 2.96 2.00
CA LEU A 64 -3.70 3.70 1.48
C LEU A 64 -4.47 4.37 2.62
N ALA A 65 -5.03 5.54 2.32
CA ALA A 65 -5.91 6.30 3.20
C ALA A 65 -7.31 5.65 3.33
N THR A 66 -7.37 4.40 3.80
CA THR A 66 -8.63 3.69 4.03
C THR A 66 -9.36 4.24 5.26
N PRO A 67 -10.70 4.19 5.30
CA PRO A 67 -11.46 4.73 6.44
C PRO A 67 -11.05 4.16 7.79
N GLY A 68 -10.81 2.84 7.87
CA GLY A 68 -10.38 2.17 9.09
C GLY A 68 -8.99 2.61 9.54
N LEU A 69 -8.04 2.74 8.60
CA LEU A 69 -6.70 3.26 8.93
C LEU A 69 -6.78 4.73 9.37
N ILE A 70 -7.50 5.60 8.66
CA ILE A 70 -7.66 7.01 9.04
C ILE A 70 -8.27 7.11 10.45
N SER A 71 -9.30 6.31 10.73
CA SER A 71 -9.93 6.27 12.05
C SER A 71 -8.96 5.82 13.14
N ARG A 72 -8.11 4.82 12.86
CA ARG A 72 -7.10 4.32 13.78
C ARG A 72 -5.98 5.33 14.03
N LEU A 73 -5.56 6.06 12.99
CA LEU A 73 -4.48 7.04 13.09
C LEU A 73 -4.92 8.31 13.82
N GLY A 74 -6.19 8.73 13.67
CA GLY A 74 -6.93 9.65 14.54
C GLY A 74 -6.29 10.99 14.93
N ASP A 75 -7.08 12.06 14.98
CA ASP A 75 -6.65 13.25 15.72
C ASP A 75 -6.67 12.94 17.23
N GLY A 76 -5.61 13.23 17.97
CA GLY A 76 -5.59 13.10 19.45
C GLY A 76 -4.48 12.23 20.06
N PHE A 77 -3.62 11.62 19.24
CA PHE A 77 -2.43 10.90 19.74
C PHE A 77 -1.25 11.80 20.14
N GLY A 78 -1.49 13.12 20.27
CA GLY A 78 -0.46 14.08 20.66
C GLY A 78 0.54 14.44 19.55
N TRP A 79 0.26 14.08 18.30
CA TRP A 79 1.08 14.45 17.15
C TRP A 79 1.12 15.97 16.93
N ASP A 80 2.26 16.49 16.50
CA ASP A 80 2.35 17.89 16.06
C ASP A 80 1.42 18.11 14.85
N PRO A 81 0.54 19.13 14.86
CA PRO A 81 -0.40 19.38 13.77
C PRO A 81 0.25 19.52 12.38
N LYS A 82 1.49 20.03 12.29
CA LYS A 82 2.21 20.20 11.03
C LYS A 82 2.70 18.87 10.48
N ASP A 83 3.15 17.98 11.35
CA ASP A 83 3.62 16.65 10.94
C ASP A 83 2.44 15.74 10.58
N LEU A 84 1.33 15.87 11.30
CA LEU A 84 0.08 15.21 10.92
C LEU A 84 -0.42 15.69 9.55
N ALA A 85 -0.37 16.99 9.28
CA ALA A 85 -0.73 17.53 7.97
C ALA A 85 0.20 17.02 6.85
N TYR A 86 1.50 16.93 7.13
CA TYR A 86 2.51 16.37 6.23
C TYR A 86 2.26 14.89 5.92
N ALA A 87 2.08 14.05 6.95
CA ALA A 87 1.80 12.62 6.77
C ALA A 87 0.47 12.39 6.02
N ARG A 88 -0.58 13.16 6.35
CA ARG A 88 -1.86 13.08 5.63
C ARG A 88 -1.75 13.50 4.16
N LEU A 89 -0.92 14.50 3.85
CA LEU A 89 -0.68 14.89 2.46
C LEU A 89 0.01 13.76 1.69
N ALA A 90 1.08 13.21 2.26
CA ALA A 90 1.82 12.11 1.66
C ALA A 90 0.94 10.87 1.41
N GLN A 91 0.14 10.49 2.41
CA GLN A 91 -0.76 9.35 2.30
C GLN A 91 -1.82 9.55 1.20
N ARG A 92 -2.35 10.77 1.05
CA ARG A 92 -3.29 11.10 -0.03
C ARG A 92 -2.64 11.02 -1.41
N GLU A 93 -1.41 11.54 -1.56
CA GLU A 93 -0.68 11.45 -2.83
C GLU A 93 -0.32 10.00 -3.18
N HIS A 94 0.14 9.23 -2.20
CA HIS A 94 0.37 7.80 -2.34
C HIS A 94 -0.91 7.07 -2.80
N THR A 95 -2.01 7.30 -2.08
CA THR A 95 -3.32 6.72 -2.40
C THR A 95 -3.73 7.09 -3.82
N SER A 96 -3.68 8.37 -4.19
CA SER A 96 -4.07 8.83 -5.53
C SER A 96 -3.27 8.15 -6.64
N ARG A 97 -1.95 7.98 -6.46
CA ARG A 97 -1.08 7.32 -7.43
C ARG A 97 -1.30 5.82 -7.54
N VAL A 98 -1.62 5.15 -6.44
CA VAL A 98 -1.99 3.73 -6.49
C VAL A 98 -3.34 3.57 -7.18
N LEU A 99 -4.35 4.33 -6.75
CA LEU A 99 -5.70 4.26 -7.33
C LEU A 99 -5.71 4.58 -8.83
N SER A 100 -4.77 5.40 -9.34
CA SER A 100 -4.71 5.76 -10.76
C SER A 100 -4.40 4.58 -11.70
N VAL A 101 -3.91 3.45 -11.18
CA VAL A 101 -3.61 2.24 -11.98
C VAL A 101 -4.50 1.05 -11.67
N LEU A 102 -5.42 1.18 -10.70
CA LEU A 102 -6.28 0.07 -10.32
C LEU A 102 -7.41 -0.13 -11.32
N ASP A 103 -7.70 -1.40 -11.57
CA ASP A 103 -8.84 -1.88 -12.32
C ASP A 103 -10.05 -2.02 -11.37
N PRO A 104 -11.16 -1.30 -11.61
CA PRO A 104 -12.35 -1.38 -10.76
C PRO A 104 -13.05 -2.74 -10.77
N THR A 105 -12.74 -3.62 -11.72
CA THR A 105 -13.41 -4.92 -11.85
C THR A 105 -12.83 -6.00 -10.95
N LYS A 106 -11.71 -5.75 -10.26
CA LYS A 106 -11.05 -6.72 -9.37
C LYS A 106 -10.54 -6.11 -8.07
N GLU A 107 -10.54 -6.90 -6.99
CA GLU A 107 -9.92 -6.51 -5.71
C GLU A 107 -8.40 -6.49 -5.87
N THR A 108 -7.75 -5.38 -5.50
CA THR A 108 -6.28 -5.29 -5.44
C THR A 108 -5.79 -5.48 -4.01
N LEU A 109 -4.76 -6.31 -3.80
CA LEU A 109 -4.09 -6.47 -2.52
C LEU A 109 -2.98 -5.41 -2.37
N LEU A 110 -3.06 -4.55 -1.37
CA LEU A 110 -1.97 -3.66 -0.98
C LEU A 110 -1.31 -4.16 0.30
N VAL A 111 -0.01 -4.39 0.25
CA VAL A 111 0.81 -4.78 1.42
C VAL A 111 1.72 -3.63 1.76
N SER A 112 1.67 -3.18 3.01
CA SER A 112 2.38 -1.99 3.49
C SER A 112 2.93 -2.16 4.91
N GLY A 113 3.67 -1.16 5.39
CA GLY A 113 4.24 -1.13 6.73
C GLY A 113 4.05 0.25 7.35
N HIS A 114 5.17 0.91 7.70
CA HIS A 114 5.26 2.30 8.18
C HIS A 114 4.69 2.55 9.59
N TYR A 115 3.47 2.09 9.87
CA TYR A 115 2.73 2.49 11.07
C TYR A 115 3.00 1.66 12.33
N HIS A 116 3.85 0.62 12.24
CA HIS A 116 4.29 -0.21 13.36
C HIS A 116 3.14 -0.85 14.15
N PHE A 117 2.10 -1.27 13.44
CA PHE A 117 1.04 -2.11 13.98
C PHE A 117 0.44 -2.99 12.88
N ARG A 118 -0.01 -4.19 13.24
CA ARG A 118 -0.83 -5.01 12.32
C ARG A 118 -2.20 -4.36 12.09
N HIS A 119 -2.59 -4.24 10.83
CA HIS A 119 -3.93 -3.81 10.41
C HIS A 119 -4.35 -4.51 9.12
N SER A 120 -5.58 -5.00 9.06
CA SER A 120 -6.17 -5.61 7.88
C SER A 120 -7.52 -4.97 7.63
N GLU A 121 -7.76 -4.54 6.40
CA GLU A 121 -9.01 -3.88 6.02
C GLU A 121 -9.35 -4.17 4.56
N ARG A 122 -10.63 -4.44 4.31
CA ARG A 122 -11.21 -4.33 2.96
C ARG A 122 -12.00 -3.05 2.87
N ALA A 123 -11.76 -2.27 1.83
CA ALA A 123 -12.44 -1.01 1.59
C ALA A 123 -12.77 -0.85 0.09
N ALA A 124 -13.77 -0.04 -0.21
CA ALA A 124 -14.00 0.47 -1.54
C ALA A 124 -13.56 1.94 -1.57
N LEU A 125 -12.47 2.23 -2.28
CA LEU A 125 -11.96 3.59 -2.44
C LEU A 125 -12.46 4.20 -3.73
N GLU A 126 -12.61 5.52 -3.74
CA GLU A 126 -13.16 6.23 -4.88
C GLU A 126 -12.06 6.96 -5.67
N ARG A 127 -12.15 6.89 -6.99
CA ARG A 127 -11.36 7.70 -7.93
C ARG A 127 -12.30 8.36 -8.93
N LEU A 128 -12.05 9.62 -9.26
CA LEU A 128 -12.70 10.28 -10.38
C LEU A 128 -12.04 9.84 -11.69
N SER A 129 -12.81 9.28 -12.62
CA SER A 129 -12.39 8.90 -13.97
C SER A 129 -13.39 9.44 -14.97
N ASP A 130 -12.94 10.27 -15.92
CA ASP A 130 -13.78 10.85 -16.97
C ASP A 130 -15.07 11.55 -16.47
N GLY A 131 -15.00 12.13 -15.27
CA GLY A 131 -16.14 12.82 -14.64
C GLY A 131 -17.07 11.90 -13.84
N GLU A 132 -16.81 10.60 -13.80
CA GLU A 132 -17.56 9.62 -13.01
C GLU A 132 -16.76 9.15 -11.80
N VAL A 133 -17.48 8.89 -10.69
CA VAL A 133 -16.89 8.28 -9.49
C VAL A 133 -16.83 6.78 -9.72
N VAL A 134 -15.61 6.24 -9.72
CA VAL A 134 -15.34 4.82 -9.86
C VAL A 134 -14.95 4.24 -8.50
N SER A 135 -15.63 3.18 -8.11
CA SER A 135 -15.34 2.40 -6.90
C SER A 135 -14.24 1.37 -7.17
N LEU A 136 -13.21 1.34 -6.34
CA LEU A 136 -12.03 0.49 -6.44
C LEU A 136 -11.97 -0.41 -5.20
N PRO A 137 -12.29 -1.71 -5.32
CA PRO A 137 -12.18 -2.63 -4.20
C PRO A 137 -10.70 -2.89 -3.89
N VAL A 138 -10.32 -2.67 -2.63
CA VAL A 138 -8.96 -2.90 -2.15
C VAL A 138 -8.99 -3.74 -0.87
N ARG A 139 -7.99 -4.61 -0.74
CA ARG A 139 -7.62 -5.25 0.52
C ARG A 139 -6.28 -4.70 0.95
N GLN A 140 -6.24 -4.02 2.09
CA GLN A 140 -5.02 -3.49 2.68
C GLN A 140 -4.55 -4.39 3.82
N GLU A 141 -3.27 -4.75 3.78
CA GLU A 141 -2.56 -5.46 4.82
C GLU A 141 -1.36 -4.61 5.26
N ILE A 142 -1.38 -4.14 6.50
CA ILE A 142 -0.26 -3.43 7.13
C ILE A 142 0.44 -4.42 8.05
N LEU A 143 1.74 -4.61 7.81
CA LEU A 143 2.62 -5.40 8.67
C LEU A 143 3.07 -4.57 9.88
N ASP A 144 3.26 -5.26 11.00
CA ASP A 144 3.79 -4.66 12.22
C ASP A 144 5.33 -4.46 12.10
N ARG A 145 5.93 -3.74 13.06
CA ARG A 145 7.37 -3.51 13.12
C ARG A 145 8.14 -4.80 13.38
N GLU A 146 9.44 -4.80 13.07
CA GLU A 146 10.28 -5.96 13.26
C GLU A 146 10.15 -6.60 14.66
N ARG A 147 10.19 -7.94 14.68
CA ARG A 147 10.19 -8.77 15.90
C ARG A 147 8.88 -8.75 16.71
N THR A 148 7.79 -8.23 16.16
CA THR A 148 6.45 -8.40 16.74
C THR A 148 5.65 -9.44 15.95
N PRO A 149 4.66 -10.12 16.58
CA PRO A 149 3.70 -10.93 15.84
C PRO A 149 3.02 -10.09 14.75
N GLY A 150 2.92 -10.64 13.52
CA GLY A 150 2.36 -9.91 12.37
C GLY A 150 3.34 -8.99 11.63
N SER A 151 4.63 -9.07 11.95
CA SER A 151 5.70 -8.37 11.21
C SER A 151 6.22 -9.14 9.98
N LEU A 152 5.82 -10.41 9.83
CA LEU A 152 6.22 -11.29 8.74
C LEU A 152 4.99 -12.02 8.18
N ALA A 153 4.90 -12.06 6.85
CA ALA A 153 3.89 -12.83 6.13
C ALA A 153 4.47 -13.38 4.82
N VAL A 154 3.85 -14.44 4.31
CA VAL A 154 4.14 -15.02 3.00
C VAL A 154 3.11 -14.52 2.01
N LEU A 155 3.57 -13.94 0.90
CA LEU A 155 2.74 -13.62 -0.25
C LEU A 155 2.70 -14.84 -1.18
N ASP A 156 1.56 -15.53 -1.20
CA ASP A 156 1.29 -16.66 -2.09
C ASP A 156 0.60 -16.16 -3.37
N LEU A 157 1.27 -16.40 -4.51
CA LEU A 157 0.84 -16.03 -5.86
C LEU A 157 0.49 -17.26 -6.72
N THR A 158 0.38 -18.45 -6.12
CA THR A 158 0.16 -19.69 -6.88
C THR A 158 -1.29 -19.88 -7.33
N GLY A 159 -2.25 -19.21 -6.68
CA GLY A 159 -3.68 -19.29 -7.00
C GLY A 159 -4.18 -18.20 -7.95
N GLU A 160 -5.47 -18.20 -8.25
CA GLU A 160 -6.14 -17.15 -9.03
C GLU A 160 -6.19 -15.79 -8.31
N THR A 161 -6.14 -15.80 -6.97
CA THR A 161 -6.16 -14.58 -6.14
C THR A 161 -4.93 -14.56 -5.24
N PRO A 162 -4.18 -13.45 -5.18
CA PRO A 162 -3.07 -13.31 -4.26
C PRO A 162 -3.52 -13.48 -2.80
N ARG A 163 -2.75 -14.24 -2.02
CA ARG A 163 -2.99 -14.40 -0.57
C ARG A 163 -1.78 -13.93 0.23
N LEU A 164 -2.05 -13.21 1.32
CA LEU A 164 -1.06 -12.90 2.33
C LEU A 164 -1.35 -13.73 3.57
N GLU A 165 -0.38 -14.56 3.97
CA GLU A 165 -0.49 -15.51 5.09
C GLU A 165 0.51 -15.13 6.18
N ASP A 166 0.02 -14.81 7.38
CA ASP A 166 0.90 -14.47 8.50
C ASP A 166 1.79 -15.68 8.86
N VAL A 167 3.08 -15.43 9.11
CA VAL A 167 3.99 -16.47 9.61
C VAL A 167 3.80 -16.57 11.12
N PRO A 168 3.49 -17.77 11.68
CA PRO A 168 3.40 -17.94 13.11
C PRO A 168 4.70 -17.54 13.81
N ALA A 169 4.58 -16.79 14.90
CA ALA A 169 5.70 -16.40 15.75
C ALA A 169 6.31 -17.59 16.51
#